data_AF-A0A968CAL0-F1
#
_entry.id   AF-A0A968CAL0-F1
#
_cell.length_a   1.000
_cell.length_b   1.000
_cell.length_c   1.000
_cell.angle_alpha   90.00
_cell.angle_beta   90.00
_cell.angle_gamma   90.00
#
_symmetry.space_group_name_H-M   'P 1'
#
loop_
_entity.id
_entity.type
_entity.pdbx_description
1 polymer ?
#
loop_
_entity_poly.entity_id
_entity_poly.type
_entity_poly.pdbx_seq_one_letter_code
_entity_poly.pdbx_strand_id
1 'polypeptide(L)'
;RGDDSWDPVWDAATTVDDEGWTAELRIPFSQLRFDPGSDVWGVQFSRRIVDTREHLVFSFTPKRERGGVARYGHLVGIEGVQPGRNVEVLPYAVGRAEYLEAEPDNPFRDGTAYIGGVGVDLKYGLTSNLTLDATINPDFGQVEVDPAVVNLSAFETFFQEKRPFFVEGADIFGGGADLFYSRRIGRRPQGSLPDEAAHADRPESTTILGAAKVTGRTANGWSIGLLEAVTGREEAAYVDTLGVRGRAPVEPLTNHLVGRLRRDLRSGETVLGLKATAANRRLDTDALAGRLRSSAYAGGFDFKHEWANRAWAVDGHIAFSRIAGAPDVMVAAQRSSARYLQRVDADHLSLDSAATALAGFSGRLQIAKRAGLHWRGQASYSTTSPGYETNDLGFQRDADRHRAGL
;
A
#
# COMPACT_ATOMS: atom_id res chain seq x y z
N ARG A 1 -2.10 -15.07 -6.35
CA ARG A 1 -0.84 -14.42 -6.77
C ARG A 1 0.12 -14.69 -5.62
N GLY A 2 1.37 -15.04 -5.89
CA GLY A 2 2.38 -15.13 -4.83
C GLY A 2 2.61 -13.77 -4.22
N ASP A 3 3.04 -13.76 -2.97
CA ASP A 3 3.54 -12.57 -2.29
C ASP A 3 5.07 -12.65 -2.31
N ASP A 4 5.70 -11.84 -3.16
CA ASP A 4 7.16 -11.81 -3.31
C ASP A 4 7.84 -11.09 -2.13
N SER A 5 7.04 -10.53 -1.21
CA SER A 5 7.51 -9.80 -0.03
C SER A 5 7.46 -10.61 1.27
N TRP A 6 7.02 -11.87 1.19
CA TRP A 6 7.03 -12.79 2.30
C TRP A 6 8.46 -13.21 2.64
N ASP A 7 8.97 -12.74 3.78
CA ASP A 7 10.30 -13.05 4.30
C ASP A 7 10.19 -13.67 5.72
N PRO A 8 9.88 -14.97 5.82
CA PRO A 8 9.72 -15.65 7.09
C PRO A 8 11.08 -15.98 7.72
N VAL A 9 11.07 -16.48 8.96
CA VAL A 9 12.27 -17.12 9.54
C VAL A 9 12.31 -18.60 9.12
N TRP A 10 13.31 -18.98 8.32
CA TRP A 10 13.51 -20.34 7.81
C TRP A 10 15.00 -20.68 7.70
N ASP A 11 15.34 -21.97 7.71
CA ASP A 11 16.73 -22.43 7.56
C ASP A 11 16.97 -23.00 6.17
N ALA A 12 18.18 -22.76 5.64
CA ALA A 12 18.64 -23.32 4.38
C ALA A 12 20.04 -23.94 4.56
N ALA A 13 20.29 -25.07 3.91
CA ALA A 13 21.63 -25.59 3.72
C ALA A 13 21.84 -25.91 2.24
N THR A 14 23.02 -25.60 1.70
CA THR A 14 23.38 -25.92 0.33
C THR A 14 24.73 -26.63 0.27
N THR A 15 24.83 -27.59 -0.64
CA THR A 15 26.06 -28.32 -0.92
C THR A 15 26.29 -28.36 -2.43
N VAL A 16 27.56 -28.43 -2.83
CA VAL A 16 27.95 -28.66 -4.22
C VAL A 16 28.85 -29.87 -4.24
N ASP A 17 28.52 -30.84 -5.09
CA ASP A 17 29.27 -32.08 -5.30
C ASP A 17 29.41 -32.37 -6.80
N ASP A 18 29.94 -33.56 -7.13
CA ASP A 18 30.21 -33.98 -8.50
C ASP A 18 28.93 -34.17 -9.36
N GLU A 19 27.75 -34.29 -8.74
CA GLU A 19 26.46 -34.43 -9.42
C GLU A 19 25.75 -33.08 -9.62
N GLY A 20 26.07 -32.07 -8.79
CA GLY A 20 25.57 -30.72 -8.95
C GLY A 20 25.47 -29.95 -7.62
N TRP A 21 24.47 -29.07 -7.52
CA TRP A 21 24.16 -28.38 -6.27
C TRP A 21 22.85 -28.94 -5.70
N THR A 22 22.81 -29.13 -4.38
CA THR A 22 21.63 -29.51 -3.61
C THR A 22 21.30 -28.41 -2.62
N ALA A 23 20.01 -28.14 -2.42
CA ALA A 23 19.53 -27.29 -1.34
C ALA A 23 18.50 -28.02 -0.49
N GLU A 24 18.66 -27.94 0.82
CA GLU A 24 17.68 -28.34 1.81
C GLU A 24 17.08 -27.09 2.45
N LEU A 25 15.75 -27.05 2.53
CA LEU A 25 14.96 -25.93 3.02
C LEU A 25 14.13 -26.42 4.20
N ARG A 26 14.25 -25.77 5.35
CA ARG A 26 13.40 -26.03 6.52
C ARG A 26 12.51 -24.81 6.77
N ILE A 27 11.25 -24.94 6.40
CA ILE A 27 10.23 -23.91 6.62
C ILE A 27 9.37 -24.35 7.82
N PRO A 28 9.45 -23.68 8.98
CA PRO A 28 8.63 -24.03 10.13
C PRO A 28 7.14 -23.82 9.83
N PHE A 29 6.28 -24.74 10.26
CA PHE A 29 4.81 -24.59 10.11
C PHE A 29 4.26 -23.35 10.82
N SER A 30 4.97 -22.82 11.83
CA SER A 30 4.63 -21.55 12.47
C SER A 30 4.72 -20.34 11.53
N GLN A 31 5.45 -20.47 10.42
CA GLN A 31 5.56 -19.43 9.38
C GLN A 31 4.47 -19.54 8.31
N LEU A 32 3.68 -20.62 8.32
CA LEU A 32 2.65 -20.91 7.32
C LEU A 32 1.25 -20.72 7.92
N ARG A 33 0.37 -20.08 7.16
CA ARG A 33 -1.06 -20.00 7.50
C ARG A 33 -1.79 -21.12 6.77
N PHE A 34 -2.37 -22.07 7.51
CA PHE A 34 -3.02 -23.24 6.94
C PHE A 34 -4.24 -23.70 7.75
N ASP A 35 -5.10 -24.47 7.09
CA ASP A 35 -6.21 -25.17 7.74
C ASP A 35 -5.71 -26.49 8.34
N PRO A 36 -5.75 -26.70 9.67
CA PRO A 36 -5.35 -27.97 10.28
C PRO A 36 -6.19 -29.17 9.83
N GLY A 37 -7.37 -28.94 9.26
CA GLY A 37 -8.20 -29.99 8.68
C GLY A 37 -7.80 -30.38 7.26
N SER A 38 -6.84 -29.68 6.64
CA SER A 38 -6.40 -29.94 5.27
C SER A 38 -5.31 -31.01 5.23
N ASP A 39 -5.60 -32.12 4.57
CA ASP A 39 -4.70 -33.26 4.33
C ASP A 39 -3.94 -33.15 2.99
N VAL A 40 -4.41 -32.27 2.09
CA VAL A 40 -3.81 -32.02 0.77
C VAL A 40 -3.25 -30.60 0.69
N TRP A 41 -1.99 -30.49 0.25
CA TRP A 41 -1.29 -29.22 0.06
C TRP A 41 -0.97 -29.00 -1.42
N GLY A 42 -1.24 -27.80 -1.93
CA GLY A 42 -0.84 -27.43 -3.30
C GLY A 42 0.60 -26.93 -3.32
N VAL A 43 1.51 -27.64 -3.98
CA VAL A 43 2.93 -27.29 -4.08
C VAL A 43 3.42 -27.10 -5.52
N GLN A 44 4.37 -26.19 -5.70
CA GLN A 44 5.04 -25.98 -6.97
C GLN A 44 6.49 -25.58 -6.71
N PHE A 45 7.39 -26.22 -7.43
CA PHE A 45 8.81 -25.90 -7.44
C PHE A 45 9.19 -25.45 -8.84
N SER A 46 9.96 -24.38 -8.94
CA SER A 46 10.47 -23.88 -10.22
C SER A 46 11.96 -23.62 -10.13
N ARG A 47 12.70 -24.05 -11.16
CA ARG A 47 14.13 -23.79 -11.29
C ARG A 47 14.37 -23.01 -12.58
N ARG A 48 15.06 -21.87 -12.47
CA ARG A 48 15.52 -21.10 -13.61
C ARG A 48 17.02 -21.34 -13.80
N ILE A 49 17.41 -21.84 -14.97
CA ILE A 49 18.81 -22.04 -15.34
C ILE A 49 19.17 -20.88 -16.27
N VAL A 50 19.97 -19.94 -15.75
CA VAL A 50 20.25 -18.68 -16.46
C VAL A 50 21.07 -18.93 -17.73
N ASP A 51 22.05 -19.83 -17.65
CA ASP A 51 23.00 -20.12 -18.74
C ASP A 51 22.29 -20.72 -19.97
N THR A 52 21.46 -21.73 -19.77
CA THR A 52 20.66 -22.37 -20.85
C THR A 52 19.35 -21.65 -21.14
N ARG A 53 19.00 -20.62 -20.37
CA ARG A 53 17.69 -19.92 -20.38
C ARG A 53 16.50 -20.86 -20.18
N GLU A 54 16.69 -21.95 -19.44
CA GLU A 54 15.64 -22.92 -19.16
C GLU A 54 14.85 -22.56 -17.92
N HIS A 55 13.57 -22.93 -17.92
CA HIS A 55 12.67 -22.81 -16.78
C HIS A 55 11.96 -24.14 -16.58
N LEU A 56 12.34 -24.84 -15.52
CA LEU A 56 11.82 -26.14 -15.14
C LEU A 56 10.77 -25.95 -14.04
N VAL A 57 9.70 -26.74 -14.09
CA VAL A 57 8.62 -26.72 -13.09
C VAL A 57 8.27 -28.14 -12.69
N PHE A 58 7.95 -28.35 -11.42
CA PHE A 58 7.56 -29.66 -10.89
C PHE A 58 6.22 -30.12 -11.45
N SER A 59 5.15 -29.34 -11.23
CA SER A 59 3.84 -29.66 -11.80
C SER A 59 3.66 -28.92 -13.13
N PHE A 60 3.61 -29.69 -14.21
CA PHE A 60 3.51 -29.19 -15.57
C PHE A 60 2.20 -28.43 -15.78
N THR A 61 2.31 -27.18 -16.25
CA THR A 61 1.18 -26.42 -16.77
C THR A 61 1.24 -26.44 -18.29
N PRO A 62 0.25 -27.01 -18.99
CA PRO A 62 0.19 -26.93 -20.44
C PRO A 62 0.25 -25.49 -20.92
N LYS A 63 1.03 -25.19 -21.97
CA LYS A 63 1.15 -23.83 -22.56
C LYS A 63 -0.20 -23.21 -22.96
N ARG A 64 -1.23 -24.05 -23.12
CA ARG A 64 -2.59 -23.72 -23.54
C ARG A 64 -3.53 -23.40 -22.37
N GLU A 65 -3.06 -23.54 -21.14
CA GLU A 65 -3.86 -23.39 -19.95
C GLU A 65 -3.30 -22.31 -19.02
N ARG A 66 -4.16 -21.80 -18.14
CA ARG A 66 -3.76 -20.86 -17.12
C ARG A 66 -3.08 -21.63 -15.97
N GLY A 67 -1.82 -21.33 -15.72
CA GLY A 67 -1.06 -21.86 -14.57
C GLY A 67 -1.39 -21.19 -13.24
N GLY A 68 -0.59 -21.51 -12.23
CA GLY A 68 -0.74 -21.00 -10.85
C GLY A 68 -1.35 -22.05 -9.92
N VAL A 69 -1.88 -21.60 -8.78
CA VAL A 69 -2.36 -22.46 -7.67
C VAL A 69 -3.31 -23.58 -8.14
N ALA A 70 -4.14 -23.33 -9.15
CA ALA A 70 -5.07 -24.33 -9.71
C ALA A 70 -4.39 -25.51 -10.43
N ARG A 71 -3.09 -25.43 -10.71
CA ARG A 71 -2.26 -26.45 -11.37
C ARG A 71 -1.06 -26.88 -10.52
N TYR A 72 -1.02 -26.51 -9.25
CA TYR A 72 0.01 -26.98 -8.34
C TYR A 72 -0.17 -28.49 -8.08
N GLY A 73 0.95 -29.19 -7.87
CA GLY A 73 0.93 -30.61 -7.53
C GLY A 73 0.35 -30.80 -6.13
N HIS A 74 -0.26 -31.96 -5.87
CA HIS A 74 -0.76 -32.29 -4.54
C HIS A 74 0.34 -32.97 -3.73
N LEU A 75 0.72 -32.36 -2.61
CA LEU A 75 1.53 -32.96 -1.56
C LEU A 75 0.58 -33.50 -0.49
N VAL A 76 0.67 -34.81 -0.23
CA VAL A 76 -0.20 -35.55 0.70
C VAL A 76 0.65 -36.23 1.77
N GLY A 77 0.03 -36.59 2.90
CA GLY A 77 0.71 -37.29 4.01
C GLY A 77 1.32 -36.37 5.08
N ILE A 78 1.02 -35.07 5.04
CA ILE A 78 1.33 -34.13 6.12
C ILE A 78 0.09 -34.01 7.01
N GLU A 79 0.07 -34.74 8.12
CA GLU A 79 -1.05 -34.82 9.05
C GLU A 79 -0.61 -34.49 10.49
N GLY A 80 -1.58 -34.14 11.34
CA GLY A 80 -1.33 -33.91 12.77
C GLY A 80 -0.57 -32.62 13.12
N VAL A 81 -0.38 -31.73 12.14
CA VAL A 81 0.28 -30.43 12.36
C VAL A 81 -0.72 -29.46 12.97
N GLN A 82 -0.39 -28.89 14.12
CA GLN A 82 -1.22 -27.87 14.76
C GLN A 82 -0.71 -26.47 14.42
N PRO A 83 -1.58 -25.54 14.02
CA PRO A 83 -1.20 -24.15 13.88
C PRO A 83 -0.83 -23.59 15.25
N GLY A 84 0.36 -23.02 15.36
CA GLY A 84 0.78 -22.31 16.57
C GLY A 84 -0.09 -21.09 16.81
N ARG A 85 -0.61 -20.92 18.04
CA ARG A 85 -1.12 -19.62 18.50
C ARG A 85 0.06 -18.79 18.93
N ASN A 86 0.61 -18.05 17.98
CA ASN A 86 1.79 -17.24 18.24
C ASN A 86 1.33 -15.85 18.69
N VAL A 87 1.71 -15.50 19.93
CA VAL A 87 1.75 -14.14 20.42
C VAL A 87 3.23 -13.75 20.42
N GLU A 88 3.58 -12.72 19.66
CA GLU A 88 4.93 -12.17 19.65
C GLU A 88 4.84 -10.71 20.09
N VAL A 89 5.59 -10.35 21.13
CA VAL A 89 5.70 -8.96 21.60
C VAL A 89 7.17 -8.58 21.48
N LEU A 90 7.43 -7.54 20.71
CA LEU A 90 8.77 -7.08 20.36
C LEU A 90 8.92 -5.63 20.82
N PRO A 91 9.32 -5.40 22.08
CA PRO A 91 9.73 -4.08 22.52
C PRO A 91 11.11 -3.75 21.93
N TYR A 92 11.31 -2.51 21.53
CA TYR A 92 12.61 -2.03 21.05
C TYR A 92 12.87 -0.59 21.47
N ALA A 93 14.15 -0.24 21.50
CA ALA A 93 14.64 1.11 21.71
C ALA A 93 15.64 1.43 20.61
N VAL A 94 15.58 2.65 20.09
CA VAL A 94 16.41 3.11 18.98
C VAL A 94 17.15 4.34 19.43
N GLY A 95 18.44 4.38 19.11
CA GLY A 95 19.29 5.56 19.25
C GLY A 95 20.02 5.78 17.93
N ARG A 96 19.85 6.96 17.34
CA ARG A 96 20.56 7.41 16.15
C ARG A 96 21.41 8.62 16.54
N ALA A 97 22.67 8.59 16.15
CA ALA A 97 23.59 9.71 16.25
C ALA A 97 24.05 10.06 14.84
N GLU A 98 23.80 11.28 14.41
CA GLU A 98 24.27 11.80 13.13
C GLU A 98 25.40 12.78 13.36
N TYR A 99 26.46 12.63 12.58
CA TYR A 99 27.56 13.58 12.51
C TYR A 99 27.52 14.20 11.12
N LEU A 100 26.99 15.43 11.06
CA LEU A 100 26.84 16.17 9.82
C LEU A 100 27.84 17.33 9.81
N GLU A 101 28.18 17.84 8.63
CA GLU A 101 28.94 19.09 8.54
C GLU A 101 28.05 20.23 9.04
N ALA A 102 28.59 21.05 9.96
CA ALA A 102 27.84 22.18 10.49
C ALA A 102 27.62 23.22 9.38
N GLU A 103 26.38 23.66 9.22
CA GLU A 103 26.05 24.73 8.28
C GLU A 103 26.23 26.08 8.99
N PRO A 104 27.05 27.01 8.44
CA PRO A 104 27.19 28.36 9.00
C PRO A 104 25.82 29.02 9.17
N ASP A 105 25.61 29.66 10.31
CA ASP A 105 24.39 30.39 10.66
C ASP A 105 23.10 29.55 10.81
N ASN A 106 23.17 28.21 10.69
CA ASN A 106 22.04 27.30 10.90
C ASN A 106 22.05 26.68 12.32
N PRO A 107 21.20 27.15 13.26
CA PRO A 107 21.20 26.64 14.64
C PRO A 107 20.64 25.22 14.78
N PHE A 108 20.08 24.65 13.71
CA PHE A 108 19.55 23.28 13.69
C PHE A 108 20.53 22.29 13.06
N ARG A 109 21.68 22.77 12.58
CA ARG A 109 22.75 21.96 11.99
C ARG A 109 24.09 22.34 12.58
N ASP A 110 24.23 22.07 13.87
CA ASP A 110 25.43 22.29 14.69
C ASP A 110 26.46 21.14 14.61
N GLY A 111 26.19 20.15 13.76
CA GLY A 111 27.07 19.04 13.41
C GLY A 111 26.81 17.74 14.17
N THR A 112 25.91 17.74 15.15
CA THR A 112 25.50 16.50 15.85
C THR A 112 24.01 16.46 16.11
N ALA A 113 23.34 15.38 15.69
CA ALA A 113 21.93 15.13 16.03
C ALA A 113 21.77 13.79 16.75
N TYR A 114 21.07 13.79 17.88
CA TYR A 114 20.72 12.58 18.62
C TYR A 114 19.21 12.36 18.57
N ILE A 115 18.78 11.22 18.05
CA ILE A 115 17.37 10.84 17.97
C ILE A 115 17.19 9.55 18.76
N GLY A 116 16.24 9.56 19.70
CA GLY A 116 15.91 8.41 20.53
C GLY A 116 14.43 8.07 20.41
N GLY A 117 14.11 6.78 20.42
CA GLY A 117 12.73 6.30 20.37
C GLY A 117 12.57 4.97 21.10
N VAL A 118 11.37 4.72 21.61
CA VAL A 118 10.96 3.41 22.12
C VAL A 118 9.65 3.03 21.46
N GLY A 119 9.52 1.76 21.10
CA GLY A 119 8.33 1.23 20.45
C GLY A 119 8.06 -0.21 20.86
N VAL A 120 6.86 -0.67 20.56
CA VAL A 120 6.44 -2.04 20.82
C VAL A 120 5.62 -2.53 19.65
N ASP A 121 6.02 -3.67 19.10
CA ASP A 121 5.23 -4.40 18.11
C ASP A 121 4.58 -5.62 18.76
N LEU A 122 3.36 -5.93 18.33
CA LEU A 122 2.57 -7.07 18.74
C LEU A 122 2.09 -7.81 17.50
N LYS A 123 2.30 -9.12 17.47
CA LYS A 123 1.71 -10.02 16.49
C LYS A 123 0.89 -11.08 17.20
N TYR A 124 -0.36 -11.23 16.81
CA TYR A 124 -1.29 -12.16 17.45
C TYR A 124 -2.15 -12.90 16.43
N GLY A 125 -2.03 -14.23 16.40
CA GLY A 125 -2.92 -15.09 15.63
C GLY A 125 -4.33 -15.17 16.25
N LEU A 126 -5.27 -14.35 15.77
CA LEU A 126 -6.69 -14.37 16.18
C LEU A 126 -7.33 -15.74 15.88
N THR A 127 -7.03 -16.30 14.71
CA THR A 127 -7.38 -17.67 14.29
C THR A 127 -6.22 -18.25 13.49
N SER A 128 -6.27 -19.52 13.09
CA SER A 128 -5.23 -20.14 12.24
C SER A 128 -4.98 -19.39 10.92
N ASN A 129 -5.96 -18.60 10.45
CA ASN A 129 -5.88 -17.88 9.19
C ASN A 129 -6.13 -16.37 9.30
N LEU A 130 -6.15 -15.81 10.52
CA LEU A 130 -6.39 -14.39 10.77
C LEU A 130 -5.37 -13.88 11.79
N THR A 131 -4.62 -12.85 11.42
CA THR A 131 -3.56 -12.26 12.24
C THR A 131 -3.88 -10.81 12.54
N LEU A 132 -3.63 -10.40 13.78
CA LEU A 132 -3.56 -9.02 14.22
C LEU A 132 -2.08 -8.62 14.34
N ASP A 133 -1.66 -7.64 13.56
CA ASP A 133 -0.40 -6.94 13.73
C ASP A 133 -0.70 -5.57 14.35
N ALA A 134 -0.02 -5.19 15.41
CA ALA A 134 -0.16 -3.89 16.05
C ALA A 134 1.20 -3.31 16.42
N THR A 135 1.32 -2.00 16.39
CA THR A 135 2.54 -1.27 16.72
C THR A 135 2.21 0.02 17.44
N ILE A 136 3.05 0.39 18.41
CA ILE A 136 3.03 1.66 19.11
C ILE A 136 4.37 2.33 18.89
N ASN A 137 4.33 3.58 18.41
CA ASN A 137 5.50 4.38 18.05
C ASN A 137 6.52 3.61 17.18
N PRO A 138 6.10 3.07 16.01
CA PRO A 138 6.97 2.34 15.10
C PRO A 138 8.21 3.13 14.68
N ASP A 139 9.41 2.55 14.83
CA ASP A 139 10.60 3.07 14.16
C ASP A 139 10.66 2.59 12.70
N PHE A 140 10.14 3.40 11.80
CA PHE A 140 10.27 3.18 10.37
C PHE A 140 11.46 3.92 9.74
N GLY A 141 12.29 4.58 10.54
CA GLY A 141 13.46 5.33 10.09
C GLY A 141 14.63 4.46 9.66
N GLN A 142 14.60 3.16 9.97
CA GLN A 142 15.64 2.19 9.56
C GLN A 142 15.40 1.57 8.18
N VAL A 143 14.26 1.86 7.56
CA VAL A 143 13.91 1.29 6.27
C VAL A 143 14.59 2.11 5.17
N GLU A 144 15.19 1.44 4.19
CA GLU A 144 16.00 2.08 3.13
C GLU A 144 15.36 3.35 2.57
N VAL A 145 16.14 4.44 2.58
CA VAL A 145 15.78 5.69 1.93
C VAL A 145 15.50 5.44 0.45
N ASP A 146 14.45 6.07 -0.08
CA ASP A 146 14.17 5.98 -1.51
C ASP A 146 15.32 6.56 -2.33
N PRO A 147 15.63 5.97 -3.49
CA PRO A 147 16.58 6.59 -4.40
C PRO A 147 16.10 7.99 -4.77
N ALA A 148 17.01 8.96 -4.82
CA ALA A 148 16.72 10.29 -5.29
C ALA A 148 16.34 10.23 -6.78
N VAL A 149 15.04 10.24 -7.07
CA VAL A 149 14.51 10.29 -8.43
C VAL A 149 14.19 11.74 -8.76
N VAL A 150 14.95 12.33 -9.69
CA VAL A 150 14.61 13.64 -10.27
C VAL A 150 13.39 13.45 -11.17
N ASN A 151 12.22 13.75 -10.62
CA ASN A 151 10.97 13.71 -11.35
C ASN A 151 10.67 15.10 -11.94
N LEU A 152 10.82 15.22 -13.26
CA LEU A 152 10.53 16.45 -14.00
C LEU A 152 9.05 16.57 -14.42
N SER A 153 8.20 15.60 -14.03
CA SER A 153 6.78 15.61 -14.33
C SER A 153 5.96 16.24 -13.20
N ALA A 154 4.75 16.70 -13.54
CA ALA A 154 3.79 17.21 -12.56
C ALA A 154 3.05 16.10 -11.77
N PHE A 155 3.43 14.84 -11.95
CA PHE A 155 2.80 13.67 -11.34
C PHE A 155 3.71 13.07 -10.29
N GLU A 156 3.13 12.60 -9.20
CA GLU A 156 3.88 11.91 -8.15
C GLU A 156 4.48 10.58 -8.65
N THR A 157 5.68 10.25 -8.18
CA THR A 157 6.32 8.94 -8.41
C THR A 157 5.76 7.93 -7.42
N PHE A 158 5.39 6.75 -7.90
CA PHE A 158 4.99 5.64 -7.04
C PHE A 158 6.23 4.94 -6.51
N PHE A 159 6.34 4.77 -5.19
CA PHE A 159 7.40 4.01 -4.54
C PHE A 159 6.83 2.76 -3.88
N GLN A 160 7.55 1.64 -3.92
CA GLN A 160 7.09 0.43 -3.25
C GLN A 160 7.23 0.56 -1.73
N GLU A 161 6.26 0.07 -0.97
CA GLU A 161 6.37 0.02 0.48
C GLU A 161 7.47 -0.95 0.91
N LYS A 162 8.26 -0.54 1.90
CA LYS A 162 9.38 -1.33 2.43
C LYS A 162 9.25 -1.64 3.92
N ARG A 163 8.36 -0.93 4.63
CA ARG A 163 8.17 -1.09 6.08
C ARG A 163 7.48 -2.44 6.36
N PRO A 164 8.09 -3.35 7.14
CA PRO A 164 7.57 -4.71 7.34
C PRO A 164 6.09 -4.75 7.76
N PHE A 165 5.68 -3.85 8.67
CA PHE A 165 4.29 -3.72 9.11
C PHE A 165 3.29 -3.51 7.96
N PHE A 166 3.65 -2.72 6.93
CA PHE A 166 2.75 -2.44 5.81
C PHE A 166 2.90 -3.42 4.65
N VAL A 167 4.05 -4.08 4.55
CA VAL A 167 4.36 -5.09 3.54
C VAL A 167 3.62 -6.39 3.83
N GLU A 168 3.65 -6.86 5.08
CA GLU A 168 3.02 -8.14 5.44
C GLU A 168 1.50 -8.11 5.16
N GLY A 169 1.00 -9.04 4.35
CA GLY A 169 -0.43 -9.11 4.03
C GLY A 169 -0.97 -7.95 3.18
N ALA A 170 -0.08 -7.16 2.55
CA ALA A 170 -0.47 -6.06 1.65
C ALA A 170 -1.30 -6.54 0.45
N ASP A 171 -1.09 -7.79 0.02
CA ASP A 171 -1.79 -8.46 -1.07
C ASP A 171 -3.31 -8.54 -0.83
N ILE A 172 -3.75 -8.58 0.43
CA ILE A 172 -5.17 -8.55 0.81
C ILE A 172 -5.80 -7.22 0.41
N PHE A 173 -5.10 -6.09 0.61
CA PHE A 173 -5.56 -4.74 0.28
C PHE A 173 -5.49 -4.41 -1.22
N GLY A 174 -4.91 -5.29 -2.03
CA GLY A 174 -4.80 -5.15 -3.47
C GLY A 174 -6.10 -5.38 -4.28
N GLY A 175 -6.01 -5.14 -5.58
CA GLY A 175 -7.09 -5.34 -6.55
C GLY A 175 -8.09 -4.17 -6.62
N GLY A 176 -8.85 -4.10 -7.71
CA GLY A 176 -9.78 -3.00 -7.97
C GLY A 176 -9.07 -1.67 -8.26
N ALA A 177 -9.65 -0.57 -7.80
CA ALA A 177 -9.05 0.76 -7.88
C ALA A 177 -7.91 0.95 -6.87
N ASP A 178 -6.97 1.84 -7.20
CA ASP A 178 -5.79 2.21 -6.40
C ASP A 178 -6.16 3.14 -5.23
N LEU A 179 -7.02 2.65 -4.33
CA LEU A 179 -7.53 3.42 -3.18
C LEU A 179 -6.63 3.37 -1.96
N PHE A 180 -5.60 2.52 -1.96
CA PHE A 180 -4.69 2.35 -0.84
C PHE A 180 -3.22 2.38 -1.28
N TYR A 181 -2.47 3.28 -0.68
CA TYR A 181 -1.04 3.47 -0.80
C TYR A 181 -0.49 3.76 0.59
N SER A 182 0.08 2.75 1.23
CA SER A 182 0.52 2.78 2.64
C SER A 182 1.51 3.90 2.96
N ARG A 183 2.32 4.33 1.99
CA ARG A 183 3.25 5.48 2.11
C ARG A 183 2.58 6.82 2.34
N ARG A 184 1.24 6.90 2.24
CA ARG A 184 0.48 8.06 2.71
C ARG A 184 0.50 8.19 4.23
N ILE A 185 0.63 7.08 4.96
CA ILE A 185 0.64 7.01 6.42
C ILE A 185 2.08 7.20 6.90
N GLY A 186 2.32 8.22 7.73
CA GLY A 186 3.66 8.60 8.19
C GLY A 186 4.50 9.31 7.13
N ARG A 187 3.86 9.89 6.10
CA ARG A 187 4.54 10.67 5.05
C ARG A 187 5.22 11.92 5.62
N ARG A 188 6.09 12.54 4.83
CA ARG A 188 6.68 13.85 5.17
C ARG A 188 5.58 14.88 5.49
N PRO A 189 5.74 15.70 6.55
CA PRO A 189 4.81 16.76 6.87
C PRO A 189 4.50 17.66 5.66
N GLN A 190 3.30 18.23 5.59
CA GLN A 190 2.83 19.02 4.43
C GLN A 190 2.61 20.51 4.70
N GLY A 191 2.53 20.93 5.95
CA GLY A 191 2.35 22.33 6.33
C GLY A 191 3.52 23.21 5.87
N SER A 192 3.28 24.49 5.66
CA SER A 192 4.35 25.45 5.36
C SER A 192 4.94 26.02 6.65
N LEU A 193 6.16 26.53 6.54
CA LEU A 193 6.71 27.43 7.53
C LEU A 193 6.29 28.87 7.21
N PRO A 194 6.41 29.81 8.16
CA PRO A 194 6.27 31.24 7.89
C PRO A 194 7.32 31.71 6.87
N ASP A 195 6.98 32.71 6.06
CA ASP A 195 7.84 33.21 4.98
C ASP A 195 9.14 33.83 5.51
N GLU A 196 9.11 34.36 6.73
CA GLU A 196 10.26 34.92 7.44
C GLU A 196 11.26 33.88 7.98
N ALA A 197 10.92 32.57 7.94
CA ALA A 197 11.79 31.51 8.44
C ALA A 197 13.05 31.38 7.59
N ALA A 198 14.21 31.71 8.17
CA ALA A 198 15.52 31.59 7.53
C ALA A 198 16.06 30.17 7.63
N HIS A 199 15.95 29.55 8.81
CA HIS A 199 16.34 28.17 9.06
C HIS A 199 15.23 27.43 9.80
N ALA A 200 15.11 26.12 9.59
CA ALA A 200 14.12 25.30 10.29
C ALA A 200 14.56 23.85 10.48
N ASP A 201 14.19 23.31 11.62
CA ASP A 201 14.18 21.89 11.91
C ASP A 201 12.78 21.33 11.64
N ARG A 202 12.65 20.67 10.49
CA ARG A 202 11.40 20.09 10.03
C ARG A 202 11.54 18.57 10.06
N PRO A 203 10.58 17.86 10.69
CA PRO A 203 10.56 16.40 10.65
C PRO A 203 10.57 15.86 9.21
N GLU A 204 11.36 14.82 8.96
CA GLU A 204 11.44 14.16 7.65
C GLU A 204 10.22 13.28 7.36
N SER A 205 9.58 12.77 8.41
CA SER A 205 8.39 11.94 8.38
C SER A 205 7.44 12.35 9.50
N THR A 206 6.17 12.00 9.35
CA THR A 206 5.17 12.19 10.41
C THR A 206 5.20 10.97 11.31
N THR A 207 5.28 11.18 12.62
CA THR A 207 5.28 10.11 13.61
C THR A 207 3.97 9.33 13.54
N ILE A 208 4.04 8.02 13.40
CA ILE A 208 2.89 7.15 13.60
C ILE A 208 2.81 6.86 15.09
N LEU A 209 1.76 7.32 15.76
CA LEU A 209 1.58 7.10 17.21
C LEU A 209 1.26 5.63 17.50
N GLY A 210 0.50 5.01 16.60
CA GLY A 210 0.25 3.59 16.60
C GLY A 210 -0.57 3.16 15.40
N ALA A 211 -0.51 1.87 15.10
CA ALA A 211 -1.28 1.25 14.04
C ALA A 211 -1.67 -0.17 14.43
N ALA A 212 -2.81 -0.63 13.91
CA ALA A 212 -3.28 -1.98 14.04
C ALA A 212 -3.83 -2.46 12.70
N LYS A 213 -3.56 -3.72 12.36
CA LYS A 213 -3.93 -4.32 11.10
C LYS A 213 -4.39 -5.75 11.34
N VAL A 214 -5.61 -6.06 10.94
CA VAL A 214 -6.16 -7.42 10.95
C VAL A 214 -6.21 -7.91 9.51
N THR A 215 -5.50 -9.00 9.22
CA THR A 215 -5.44 -9.59 7.88
C THR A 215 -5.57 -11.09 7.91
N GLY A 216 -6.30 -11.66 6.94
CA GLY A 216 -6.46 -13.09 6.87
C GLY A 216 -7.38 -13.59 5.77
N ARG A 217 -7.42 -14.91 5.62
CA ARG A 217 -8.30 -15.61 4.68
C ARG A 217 -9.01 -16.76 5.38
N THR A 218 -10.32 -16.70 5.50
CA THR A 218 -11.10 -17.76 6.15
C THR A 218 -11.22 -19.00 5.25
N ALA A 219 -11.39 -20.17 5.87
CA ALA A 219 -11.54 -21.46 5.17
C ALA A 219 -12.73 -21.47 4.18
N ASN A 220 -13.80 -20.73 4.50
CA ASN A 220 -14.95 -20.64 3.61
C ASN A 220 -14.72 -19.73 2.39
N GLY A 221 -13.57 -19.05 2.23
CA GLY A 221 -13.23 -18.25 1.04
C GLY A 221 -13.36 -16.73 1.17
N TRP A 222 -13.47 -16.18 2.38
CA TRP A 222 -13.35 -14.72 2.58
C TRP A 222 -11.88 -14.32 2.74
N SER A 223 -11.47 -13.20 2.17
CA SER A 223 -10.26 -12.47 2.57
C SER A 223 -10.69 -11.17 3.25
N ILE A 224 -10.14 -10.91 4.43
CA ILE A 224 -10.48 -9.75 5.26
C ILE A 224 -9.19 -8.98 5.54
N GLY A 225 -9.22 -7.68 5.31
CA GLY A 225 -8.17 -6.74 5.66
C GLY A 225 -8.79 -5.51 6.31
N LEU A 226 -8.34 -5.18 7.51
CA LEU A 226 -8.69 -3.94 8.21
C LEU A 226 -7.39 -3.33 8.74
N LEU A 227 -7.10 -2.08 8.40
CA LEU A 227 -5.95 -1.35 8.90
C LEU A 227 -6.43 -0.02 9.47
N GLU A 228 -5.99 0.28 10.67
CA GLU A 228 -6.20 1.54 11.39
C GLU A 228 -4.82 2.09 11.78
N ALA A 229 -4.56 3.35 11.49
CA ALA A 229 -3.35 4.04 11.93
C ALA A 229 -3.65 5.46 12.37
N VAL A 230 -2.95 5.92 13.39
CA VAL A 230 -3.02 7.30 13.88
C VAL A 230 -1.63 7.93 13.79
N THR A 231 -1.51 9.03 13.06
CA THR A 231 -0.29 9.84 12.99
C THR A 231 -0.41 11.06 13.90
N GLY A 232 0.72 11.45 14.48
CA GLY A 232 0.83 12.56 15.42
C GLY A 232 0.69 13.92 14.75
N ARG A 233 0.46 14.94 15.59
CA ARG A 233 0.69 16.33 15.21
C ARG A 233 2.19 16.57 15.21
N GLU A 234 2.68 17.21 14.16
CA GLU A 234 4.08 17.59 14.02
C GLU A 234 4.24 19.11 14.05
N GLU A 235 5.30 19.56 14.69
CA GLU A 235 5.73 20.96 14.71
C GLU A 235 7.15 21.05 14.18
N ALA A 236 7.43 22.12 13.45
CA ALA A 236 8.78 22.45 13.02
C ALA A 236 9.26 23.68 13.81
N ALA A 237 10.45 23.57 14.38
CA ALA A 237 11.13 24.73 14.97
C ALA A 237 11.76 25.54 13.83
N TYR A 238 11.71 26.87 13.93
CA TYR A 238 12.35 27.75 12.95
C TYR A 238 13.01 28.94 13.63
N VAL A 239 13.96 29.56 12.93
CA VAL A 239 14.55 30.85 13.27
C VAL A 239 14.33 31.78 12.11
N ASP A 240 13.76 32.96 12.39
CA ASP A 240 13.52 33.96 11.36
C ASP A 240 14.78 34.75 10.98
N THR A 241 14.67 35.61 9.97
CA THR A 241 15.76 36.50 9.53
C THR A 241 16.27 37.49 10.59
N LEU A 242 15.51 37.70 11.67
CA LEU A 242 15.88 38.56 12.81
C LEU A 242 16.48 37.76 13.98
N GLY A 243 16.61 36.44 13.85
CA GLY A 243 17.11 35.54 14.88
C GLY A 243 16.07 35.12 15.93
N VAL A 244 14.79 35.43 15.72
CA VAL A 244 13.70 35.04 16.62
C VAL A 244 13.34 33.58 16.38
N ARG A 245 13.29 32.80 17.47
CA ARG A 245 12.91 31.39 17.44
C ARG A 245 11.40 31.24 17.51
N GLY A 246 10.84 30.35 16.69
CA GLY A 246 9.42 30.03 16.67
C GLY A 246 9.16 28.54 16.44
N ARG A 247 7.88 28.17 16.52
CA ARG A 247 7.37 26.84 16.14
C ARG A 247 6.14 26.99 15.28
N ALA A 248 6.06 26.19 14.23
CA ALA A 248 4.90 26.16 13.34
C ALA A 248 4.34 24.74 13.26
N PRO A 249 3.01 24.55 13.31
CA PRO A 249 2.41 23.24 13.07
C PRO A 249 2.59 22.87 11.60
N VAL A 250 3.16 21.69 11.33
CA VAL A 250 3.46 21.21 9.97
C VAL A 250 2.73 19.94 9.57
N GLU A 251 2.13 19.21 10.51
CA GLU A 251 1.18 18.13 10.22
C GLU A 251 0.16 18.01 11.36
N PRO A 252 -1.14 17.80 11.07
CA PRO A 252 -2.15 17.58 12.10
C PRO A 252 -2.21 16.11 12.54
N LEU A 253 -2.77 15.89 13.73
CA LEU A 253 -3.21 14.56 14.15
C LEU A 253 -4.17 13.99 13.10
N THR A 254 -3.84 12.83 12.53
CA THR A 254 -4.61 12.23 11.45
C THR A 254 -4.93 10.77 11.74
N ASN A 255 -6.18 10.40 11.52
CA ASN A 255 -6.66 9.03 11.53
C ASN A 255 -6.73 8.49 10.10
N HIS A 256 -6.28 7.25 9.91
CA HIS A 256 -6.28 6.53 8.64
C HIS A 256 -6.91 5.15 8.81
N LEU A 257 -8.04 4.93 8.13
CA LEU A 257 -8.74 3.65 8.11
C LEU A 257 -8.74 3.08 6.68
N VAL A 258 -8.48 1.78 6.57
CA VAL A 258 -8.52 1.03 5.31
C VAL A 258 -9.23 -0.29 5.56
N GLY A 259 -10.36 -0.49 4.88
CA GLY A 259 -11.14 -1.72 4.91
C GLY A 259 -11.12 -2.44 3.57
N ARG A 260 -10.99 -3.76 3.61
CA ARG A 260 -11.01 -4.64 2.44
C ARG A 260 -11.71 -5.94 2.78
N LEU A 261 -12.72 -6.27 1.98
CA LEU A 261 -13.42 -7.54 2.03
C LEU A 261 -13.42 -8.16 0.63
N ARG A 262 -13.06 -9.44 0.52
CA ARG A 262 -13.08 -10.18 -0.75
C ARG A 262 -13.67 -11.55 -0.53
N ARG A 263 -14.43 -12.04 -1.51
CA ARG A 263 -15.01 -13.37 -1.52
C ARG A 263 -14.59 -14.12 -2.77
N ASP A 264 -13.92 -15.25 -2.57
CA ASP A 264 -13.64 -16.21 -3.63
C ASP A 264 -14.78 -17.24 -3.68
N LEU A 265 -15.38 -17.41 -4.86
CA LEU A 265 -16.48 -18.34 -5.14
C LEU A 265 -16.05 -19.28 -6.26
N ARG A 266 -16.66 -20.47 -6.33
CA ARG A 266 -16.42 -21.46 -7.40
C ARG A 266 -14.92 -21.73 -7.59
N SER A 267 -14.21 -22.04 -6.50
CA SER A 267 -12.76 -22.29 -6.52
C SER A 267 -11.93 -21.14 -7.14
N GLY A 268 -12.37 -19.89 -6.92
CA GLY A 268 -11.71 -18.69 -7.41
C GLY A 268 -11.92 -18.40 -8.90
N GLU A 269 -12.96 -18.97 -9.51
CA GLU A 269 -13.46 -18.52 -10.82
C GLU A 269 -14.15 -17.17 -10.70
N THR A 270 -14.93 -16.97 -9.63
CA THR A 270 -15.58 -15.69 -9.34
C THR A 270 -14.96 -15.09 -8.08
N VAL A 271 -14.57 -13.82 -8.18
CA VAL A 271 -14.03 -13.04 -7.07
C VAL A 271 -14.82 -11.75 -6.99
N LEU A 272 -15.34 -11.44 -5.81
CA LEU A 272 -16.04 -10.19 -5.52
C LEU A 272 -15.30 -9.46 -4.41
N GLY A 273 -15.13 -8.15 -4.53
CA GLY A 273 -14.35 -7.33 -3.62
C GLY A 273 -15.03 -6.01 -3.29
N LEU A 274 -14.89 -5.59 -2.03
CA LEU A 274 -15.21 -4.26 -1.53
C LEU A 274 -13.97 -3.66 -0.90
N LYS A 275 -13.73 -2.37 -1.12
CA LYS A 275 -12.62 -1.63 -0.50
C LYS A 275 -13.12 -0.26 -0.09
N ALA A 276 -12.70 0.22 1.08
CA ALA A 276 -13.01 1.56 1.55
C ALA A 276 -11.80 2.15 2.29
N THR A 277 -11.61 3.46 2.19
CA THR A 277 -10.59 4.21 2.91
C THR A 277 -11.17 5.49 3.47
N ALA A 278 -10.67 5.89 4.64
CA ALA A 278 -11.04 7.13 5.30
C ALA A 278 -9.79 7.77 5.93
N ALA A 279 -9.56 9.04 5.63
CA ALA A 279 -8.58 9.87 6.30
C ALA A 279 -9.29 11.04 6.98
N ASN A 280 -9.09 11.21 8.29
CA ASN A 280 -9.72 12.26 9.08
C ASN A 280 -8.64 13.06 9.81
N ARG A 281 -8.57 14.38 9.56
CA ARG A 281 -7.55 15.26 10.13
C ARG A 281 -8.15 16.18 11.16
N ARG A 282 -7.46 16.34 12.28
CA ARG A 282 -7.79 17.33 13.29
C ARG A 282 -7.08 18.65 12.99
N LEU A 283 -7.79 19.57 12.35
CA LEU A 283 -7.26 20.86 11.90
C LEU A 283 -7.56 21.95 12.94
N ASP A 284 -6.85 21.90 14.07
CA ASP A 284 -7.07 22.84 15.21
C ASP A 284 -6.50 24.25 14.98
N THR A 285 -5.80 24.49 13.87
CA THR A 285 -5.14 25.78 13.55
C THR A 285 -5.43 26.23 12.12
N ASP A 286 -5.69 27.53 11.93
CA ASP A 286 -5.96 28.13 10.62
C ASP A 286 -4.84 27.86 9.60
N ALA A 287 -3.58 27.83 10.07
CA ALA A 287 -2.39 27.56 9.24
C ALA A 287 -2.46 26.23 8.47
N LEU A 288 -3.09 25.20 9.06
CA LEU A 288 -3.28 23.90 8.42
C LEU A 288 -4.65 23.78 7.75
N ALA A 289 -5.67 24.47 8.29
CA ALA A 289 -7.04 24.44 7.76
C ALA A 289 -7.15 24.98 6.33
N GLY A 290 -6.36 26.01 5.98
CA GLY A 290 -6.29 26.56 4.62
C GLY A 290 -5.38 25.78 3.64
N ARG A 291 -4.76 24.68 4.09
CA ARG A 291 -3.80 23.91 3.26
C ARG A 291 -4.19 22.45 3.09
N LEU A 292 -4.81 21.86 4.11
CA LEU A 292 -5.07 20.42 4.16
C LEU A 292 -6.56 20.13 4.12
N ARG A 293 -6.90 19.01 3.48
CA ARG A 293 -8.25 18.45 3.48
C ARG A 293 -8.58 17.98 4.89
N SER A 294 -9.77 18.33 5.39
CA SER A 294 -10.25 17.90 6.70
C SER A 294 -10.61 16.41 6.72
N SER A 295 -11.20 15.93 5.61
CA SER A 295 -11.52 14.51 5.44
C SER A 295 -11.38 14.07 3.98
N ALA A 296 -11.06 12.81 3.78
CA ALA A 296 -11.05 12.16 2.49
C ALA A 296 -11.56 10.73 2.60
N TYR A 297 -12.57 10.41 1.81
CA TYR A 297 -13.20 9.10 1.76
C TYR A 297 -13.12 8.56 0.35
N ALA A 298 -12.77 7.28 0.20
CA ALA A 298 -12.90 6.58 -1.06
C ALA A 298 -13.44 5.17 -0.82
N GLY A 299 -14.16 4.64 -1.78
CA GLY A 299 -14.70 3.30 -1.68
C GLY A 299 -15.09 2.73 -3.03
N GLY A 300 -15.06 1.42 -3.17
CA GLY A 300 -15.32 0.78 -4.43
C GLY A 300 -15.63 -0.70 -4.34
N PHE A 301 -16.16 -1.19 -5.43
CA PHE A 301 -16.42 -2.60 -5.68
C PHE A 301 -15.56 -3.06 -6.86
N ASP A 302 -15.00 -4.26 -6.74
CA ASP A 302 -14.32 -4.93 -7.84
C ASP A 302 -14.81 -6.36 -8.00
N PHE A 303 -14.70 -6.86 -9.21
CA PHE A 303 -15.07 -8.22 -9.52
C PHE A 303 -14.17 -8.82 -10.58
N LYS A 304 -14.15 -10.14 -10.59
CA LYS A 304 -13.56 -10.97 -11.62
C LYS A 304 -14.38 -12.23 -11.78
N HIS A 305 -14.63 -12.63 -13.02
CA HIS A 305 -15.24 -13.92 -13.33
C HIS A 305 -14.46 -14.59 -14.48
N GLU A 306 -14.14 -15.86 -14.32
CA GLU A 306 -13.49 -16.70 -15.34
C GLU A 306 -14.43 -17.85 -15.75
N TRP A 307 -14.47 -18.16 -17.05
CA TRP A 307 -15.29 -19.26 -17.58
C TRP A 307 -14.56 -20.01 -18.71
N ALA A 308 -15.18 -21.11 -19.16
CA ALA A 308 -14.63 -22.02 -20.18
C ALA A 308 -13.20 -22.47 -19.83
N ASN A 309 -13.06 -23.15 -18.68
CA ASN A 309 -11.77 -23.58 -18.13
C ASN A 309 -10.76 -22.42 -17.98
N ARG A 310 -11.27 -21.27 -17.52
CA ARG A 310 -10.51 -20.01 -17.34
C ARG A 310 -9.87 -19.46 -18.62
N ALA A 311 -10.33 -19.91 -19.80
CA ALA A 311 -9.88 -19.38 -21.08
C ALA A 311 -10.39 -17.96 -21.32
N TRP A 312 -11.53 -17.62 -20.74
CA TRP A 312 -12.11 -16.29 -20.78
C TRP A 312 -12.21 -15.70 -19.38
N ALA A 313 -12.11 -14.37 -19.31
CA ALA A 313 -12.28 -13.62 -18.10
C ALA A 313 -12.99 -12.29 -18.36
N VAL A 314 -13.81 -11.87 -17.41
CA VAL A 314 -14.32 -10.51 -17.29
C VAL A 314 -13.91 -9.99 -15.91
N ASP A 315 -13.35 -8.80 -15.86
CA ASP A 315 -12.97 -8.15 -14.61
C ASP A 315 -13.20 -6.65 -14.69
N GLY A 316 -13.39 -6.03 -13.54
CA GLY A 316 -13.65 -4.62 -13.48
C GLY A 316 -13.75 -4.09 -12.06
N HIS A 317 -13.84 -2.78 -11.96
CA HIS A 317 -14.11 -2.10 -10.71
C HIS A 317 -14.89 -0.81 -10.96
N ILE A 318 -15.57 -0.36 -9.92
CA ILE A 318 -16.10 0.98 -9.79
C ILE A 318 -15.70 1.53 -8.43
N ALA A 319 -15.25 2.77 -8.39
CA ALA A 319 -14.85 3.45 -7.18
C ALA A 319 -15.40 4.87 -7.16
N PHE A 320 -15.62 5.37 -5.96
CA PHE A 320 -16.11 6.70 -5.66
C PHE A 320 -15.17 7.35 -4.65
N SER A 321 -15.07 8.67 -4.72
CA SER A 321 -14.29 9.44 -3.76
C SER A 321 -15.02 10.71 -3.37
N ARG A 322 -14.74 11.19 -2.16
CA ARG A 322 -15.15 12.50 -1.66
C ARG A 322 -14.07 13.07 -0.76
N ILE A 323 -13.56 14.24 -1.09
CA ILE A 323 -12.71 15.05 -0.22
C ILE A 323 -13.51 16.25 0.31
N ALA A 324 -13.13 16.75 1.48
CA ALA A 324 -13.70 17.95 2.07
C ALA A 324 -12.62 18.82 2.72
N GLY A 325 -12.89 20.12 2.82
CA GLY A 325 -11.99 21.10 3.42
C GLY A 325 -12.50 22.52 3.23
N ALA A 326 -11.67 23.49 3.61
CA ALA A 326 -11.96 24.90 3.36
C ALA A 326 -12.01 25.20 1.84
N PRO A 327 -12.70 26.27 1.40
CA PRO A 327 -12.86 26.57 -0.02
C PRO A 327 -11.54 26.75 -0.79
N ASP A 328 -10.54 27.37 -0.16
CA ASP A 328 -9.19 27.52 -0.71
C ASP A 328 -8.49 26.16 -0.94
N VAL A 329 -8.64 25.22 -0.01
CA VAL A 329 -8.15 23.83 -0.15
C VAL A 329 -8.85 23.12 -1.31
N MET A 330 -10.16 23.31 -1.47
CA MET A 330 -10.91 22.72 -2.59
C MET A 330 -10.54 23.37 -3.92
N VAL A 331 -10.30 24.69 -3.96
CA VAL A 331 -9.77 25.37 -5.15
C VAL A 331 -8.40 24.81 -5.52
N ALA A 332 -7.51 24.60 -4.56
CA ALA A 332 -6.21 23.97 -4.79
C ALA A 332 -6.37 22.54 -5.36
N ALA A 333 -7.31 21.76 -4.82
CA ALA A 333 -7.63 20.45 -5.38
C ALA A 333 -8.15 20.54 -6.82
N GLN A 334 -9.07 21.46 -7.12
CA GLN A 334 -9.61 21.68 -8.47
C GLN A 334 -8.55 22.12 -9.48
N ARG A 335 -7.55 22.89 -9.03
CA ARG A 335 -6.43 23.37 -9.85
C ARG A 335 -5.26 22.38 -9.98
N SER A 336 -5.30 21.26 -9.26
CA SER A 336 -4.22 20.29 -9.27
C SER A 336 -3.99 19.68 -10.65
N SER A 337 -2.75 19.26 -10.91
CA SER A 337 -2.32 18.64 -12.17
C SER A 337 -3.09 17.39 -12.55
N ALA A 338 -3.72 16.73 -11.57
CA ALA A 338 -4.56 15.60 -11.83
C ALA A 338 -5.81 15.94 -12.65
N ARG A 339 -6.34 17.19 -12.60
CA ARG A 339 -7.65 17.51 -13.19
C ARG A 339 -7.77 18.86 -13.91
N TYR A 340 -7.02 19.89 -13.49
CA TYR A 340 -7.07 21.25 -14.06
C TYR A 340 -8.48 21.74 -14.45
N LEU A 341 -9.41 21.89 -13.49
CA LEU A 341 -10.79 22.30 -13.79
C LEU A 341 -10.92 23.72 -14.39
N GLN A 342 -9.85 24.52 -14.34
CA GLN A 342 -9.78 25.87 -14.88
C GLN A 342 -9.40 25.95 -16.37
N ARG A 343 -9.28 24.82 -17.08
CA ARG A 343 -8.94 24.78 -18.51
C ARG A 343 -9.97 25.56 -19.33
N VAL A 344 -9.51 26.59 -20.05
CA VAL A 344 -10.36 27.45 -20.89
C VAL A 344 -10.85 26.75 -22.17
N ASP A 345 -10.21 25.66 -22.54
CA ASP A 345 -10.49 24.83 -23.73
C ASP A 345 -11.40 23.64 -23.42
N ALA A 346 -11.94 23.53 -22.20
CA ALA A 346 -12.78 22.42 -21.77
C ALA A 346 -14.16 22.89 -21.28
N ASP A 347 -15.14 22.94 -22.19
CA ASP A 347 -16.50 23.45 -21.93
C ASP A 347 -17.30 22.64 -20.90
N HIS A 348 -16.88 21.41 -20.58
CA HIS A 348 -17.51 20.54 -19.59
C HIS A 348 -16.96 20.71 -18.18
N LEU A 349 -15.94 21.55 -17.98
CA LEU A 349 -15.31 21.80 -16.69
C LEU A 349 -15.62 23.19 -16.18
N SER A 350 -15.81 23.30 -14.87
CA SER A 350 -15.92 24.58 -14.18
C SER A 350 -15.24 24.50 -12.83
N LEU A 351 -14.57 25.59 -12.46
CA LEU A 351 -14.01 25.77 -11.13
C LEU A 351 -15.05 26.43 -10.23
N ASP A 352 -15.37 25.80 -9.10
CA ASP A 352 -16.23 26.34 -8.05
C ASP A 352 -15.38 26.83 -6.89
N SER A 353 -15.29 28.16 -6.72
CA SER A 353 -14.51 28.78 -5.65
C SER A 353 -15.16 28.71 -4.27
N ALA A 354 -16.45 28.39 -4.18
CA ALA A 354 -17.18 28.24 -2.93
C ALA A 354 -17.30 26.78 -2.46
N ALA A 355 -16.84 25.82 -3.28
CA ALA A 355 -16.92 24.40 -2.97
C ALA A 355 -16.18 24.07 -1.66
N THR A 356 -16.86 23.35 -0.76
CA THR A 356 -16.27 22.81 0.48
C THR A 356 -16.02 21.30 0.41
N ALA A 357 -16.38 20.69 -0.73
CA ALA A 357 -16.13 19.29 -1.02
C ALA A 357 -15.97 19.06 -2.53
N LEU A 358 -15.25 18.01 -2.90
CA LEU A 358 -15.12 17.52 -4.28
C LEU A 358 -15.36 16.02 -4.28
N ALA A 359 -16.19 15.54 -5.21
CA ALA A 359 -16.53 14.14 -5.32
C ALA A 359 -16.49 13.67 -6.78
N GLY A 360 -16.26 12.36 -6.96
CA GLY A 360 -16.20 11.78 -8.29
C GLY A 360 -16.16 10.26 -8.26
N PHE A 361 -16.05 9.67 -9.45
CA PHE A 361 -16.00 8.24 -9.67
C PHE A 361 -14.90 7.84 -10.65
N SER A 362 -14.48 6.59 -10.56
CA SER A 362 -13.62 5.91 -11.53
C SER A 362 -14.15 4.51 -11.77
N GLY A 363 -14.02 4.03 -13.00
CA GLY A 363 -14.47 2.69 -13.37
C GLY A 363 -13.61 2.09 -14.46
N ARG A 364 -13.47 0.77 -14.42
CA ARG A 364 -12.84 -0.03 -15.48
C ARG A 364 -13.63 -1.30 -15.69
N LEU A 365 -13.81 -1.67 -16.95
CA LEU A 365 -14.33 -2.97 -17.36
C LEU A 365 -13.37 -3.57 -18.40
N GLN A 366 -13.10 -4.86 -18.28
CA GLN A 366 -12.25 -5.60 -19.21
C GLN A 366 -12.83 -6.98 -19.46
N ILE A 367 -12.84 -7.40 -20.73
CA ILE A 367 -13.13 -8.77 -21.16
C ILE A 367 -11.91 -9.28 -21.91
N ALA A 368 -11.41 -10.44 -21.54
CA ALA A 368 -10.19 -11.01 -22.12
C ALA A 368 -10.34 -12.50 -22.44
N LYS A 369 -9.84 -12.89 -23.61
CA LYS A 369 -9.54 -14.28 -23.94
C LYS A 369 -8.07 -14.55 -23.61
N ARG A 370 -7.84 -15.23 -22.49
CA ARG A 370 -6.52 -15.49 -21.89
C ARG A 370 -5.87 -16.77 -22.39
N ALA A 371 -6.68 -17.72 -22.88
CA ALA A 371 -6.19 -19.00 -23.40
C ALA A 371 -6.90 -19.41 -24.69
N GLY A 372 -6.20 -20.19 -25.53
CA GLY A 372 -6.69 -20.61 -26.84
C GLY A 372 -5.54 -20.89 -27.83
N LEU A 373 -5.87 -21.62 -28.91
CA LEU A 373 -4.92 -22.07 -29.95
C LEU A 373 -4.48 -20.95 -30.91
N HIS A 374 -5.42 -20.19 -31.45
CA HIS A 374 -5.15 -19.29 -32.59
C HIS A 374 -5.07 -17.80 -32.20
N TRP A 375 -5.78 -17.39 -31.16
CA TRP A 375 -5.81 -15.99 -30.76
C TRP A 375 -6.12 -15.82 -29.27
N ARG A 376 -5.52 -14.77 -28.71
CA ARG A 376 -5.77 -14.18 -27.40
C ARG A 376 -5.96 -12.69 -27.63
N GLY A 377 -6.73 -12.03 -26.77
CA GLY A 377 -7.03 -10.61 -26.92
C GLY A 377 -7.82 -10.09 -25.74
N GLN A 378 -7.93 -8.77 -25.63
CA GLN A 378 -8.67 -8.14 -24.55
C GLN A 378 -9.33 -6.84 -25.00
N ALA A 379 -10.61 -6.67 -24.70
CA ALA A 379 -11.29 -5.39 -24.80
C ALA A 379 -11.34 -4.75 -23.41
N SER A 380 -11.06 -3.45 -23.31
CA SER A 380 -11.17 -2.72 -22.05
C SER A 380 -11.72 -1.31 -22.27
N TYR A 381 -12.48 -0.84 -21.28
CA TYR A 381 -12.91 0.54 -21.16
C TYR A 381 -12.63 1.01 -19.74
N SER A 382 -12.09 2.22 -19.60
CA SER A 382 -11.95 2.89 -18.31
C SER A 382 -12.38 4.34 -18.39
N THR A 383 -13.00 4.82 -17.33
CA THR A 383 -13.49 6.18 -17.17
C THR A 383 -13.13 6.72 -15.81
N THR A 384 -12.79 8.01 -15.71
CA THR A 384 -12.53 8.69 -14.45
C THR A 384 -13.09 10.10 -14.55
N SER A 385 -14.02 10.45 -13.65
CA SER A 385 -14.63 11.77 -13.62
C SER A 385 -13.62 12.84 -13.16
N PRO A 386 -13.78 14.11 -13.53
CA PRO A 386 -12.89 15.20 -13.09
C PRO A 386 -12.78 15.35 -11.56
N GLY A 387 -13.87 15.12 -10.83
CA GLY A 387 -13.91 15.25 -9.36
C GLY A 387 -13.37 14.05 -8.59
N TYR A 388 -12.88 13.01 -9.27
CA TYR A 388 -12.30 11.84 -8.59
C TYR A 388 -10.95 12.22 -7.96
N GLU A 389 -10.76 11.87 -6.69
CA GLU A 389 -9.61 12.24 -5.87
C GLU A 389 -9.37 11.21 -4.78
N THR A 390 -8.22 10.54 -4.81
CA THR A 390 -7.89 9.50 -3.82
C THR A 390 -6.55 9.70 -3.14
N ASN A 391 -5.78 10.75 -3.44
CA ASN A 391 -4.39 10.90 -3.01
C ASN A 391 -4.17 11.12 -1.50
N ASP A 392 -5.23 11.18 -0.68
CA ASP A 392 -5.08 11.17 0.77
C ASP A 392 -4.69 9.80 1.33
N LEU A 393 -5.17 8.71 0.71
CA LEU A 393 -4.84 7.34 1.12
C LEU A 393 -4.57 6.39 -0.04
N GLY A 394 -4.91 6.75 -1.27
CA GLY A 394 -4.62 6.02 -2.50
C GLY A 394 -3.56 6.71 -3.36
N PHE A 395 -3.56 6.35 -4.64
CA PHE A 395 -2.62 6.87 -5.61
C PHE A 395 -3.29 7.13 -6.95
N GLN A 396 -3.32 8.38 -7.36
CA GLN A 396 -3.94 8.85 -8.58
C GLN A 396 -3.06 9.91 -9.23
N ARG A 397 -2.74 9.71 -10.51
CA ARG A 397 -2.00 10.69 -11.32
C ARG A 397 -2.91 11.62 -12.10
N ASP A 398 -3.98 11.05 -12.68
CA ASP A 398 -4.86 11.74 -13.62
C ASP A 398 -6.34 11.58 -13.21
N ALA A 399 -7.17 12.52 -13.64
CA ALA A 399 -8.63 12.51 -13.63
C ALA A 399 -9.13 12.95 -15.02
N ASP A 400 -10.46 13.02 -15.20
CA ASP A 400 -11.08 13.46 -16.46
C ASP A 400 -10.58 12.67 -17.69
N ARG A 401 -10.70 11.34 -17.64
CA ARG A 401 -10.15 10.45 -18.65
C ARG A 401 -11.13 9.38 -19.07
N HIS A 402 -11.21 9.17 -20.39
CA HIS A 402 -11.83 8.01 -21.00
C HIS A 402 -10.80 7.27 -21.85
N ARG A 403 -10.72 5.95 -21.71
CA ARG A 403 -9.81 5.12 -22.51
C ARG A 403 -10.51 3.84 -22.92
N ALA A 404 -10.48 3.55 -24.22
CA ALA A 404 -10.82 2.26 -24.77
C ALA A 404 -9.55 1.57 -25.30
N GLY A 405 -9.50 0.25 -25.24
CA GLY A 405 -8.41 -0.56 -25.80
C GLY A 405 -8.93 -1.91 -26.26
N LEU A 406 -8.32 -2.46 -27.31
CA LEU A 406 -8.62 -3.76 -27.93
C LEU A 406 -7.34 -4.59 -28.09
#